data_AF-A0A9D5L9A6-F1
#
_entry.id   AF-A0A9D5L9A6-F1
#
_cell.length_a   1.000
_cell.length_b   1.000
_cell.length_c   1.000
_cell.angle_alpha   90.00
_cell.angle_beta   90.00
_cell.angle_gamma   90.00
#
_symmetry.space_group_name_H-M   'P 1'
#
loop_
_entity.id
_entity.type
_entity.pdbx_description
1 polymer ?
#
loop_
_entity_poly.entity_id
_entity_poly.type
_entity_poly.pdbx_seq_one_letter_code
_entity_poly.pdbx_strand_id
1 'polypeptide(L)'
;MKIQNKFIKIIFGFIVAILTYCIVGLILKDQRAKSLREHRKEVQAIVSEYYSISFTYYYKYKFNVNGKVYYGSEKRQHEKDVPAMGDTILIEYDALSPKNNRVISINYND
;
A
#
# COMPACT_ATOMS: atom_id res chain seq x y z
N MET A 1 -17.26 19.14 -40.88
CA MET A 1 -16.01 18.35 -40.83
C MET A 1 -14.95 18.86 -39.82
N LYS A 2 -14.69 20.19 -39.67
CA LYS A 2 -13.68 20.71 -38.72
C LYS A 2 -13.96 20.42 -37.23
N ILE A 3 -15.24 20.39 -36.83
CA ILE A 3 -15.64 20.21 -35.43
C ILE A 3 -15.41 18.76 -34.96
N GLN A 4 -15.73 17.76 -35.80
CA GLN A 4 -15.48 16.34 -35.51
C GLN A 4 -13.98 16.05 -35.28
N ASN A 5 -13.08 16.63 -36.08
CA ASN A 5 -11.64 16.47 -35.88
C ASN A 5 -11.12 17.10 -34.58
N LYS A 6 -11.79 18.13 -34.06
CA LYS A 6 -11.45 18.74 -32.76
C LYS A 6 -11.86 17.82 -31.60
N PHE A 7 -13.06 17.23 -31.68
CA PHE A 7 -13.53 16.25 -30.69
C PHE A 7 -12.67 14.98 -30.67
N ILE A 8 -12.29 14.44 -31.84
CA ILE A 8 -11.41 13.28 -31.95
C ILE A 8 -10.06 13.55 -31.29
N LYS A 9 -9.47 14.73 -31.51
CA LYS A 9 -8.19 15.12 -30.87
C LYS A 9 -8.30 15.22 -29.34
N ILE A 10 -9.42 15.73 -28.83
CA ILE A 10 -9.67 15.81 -27.38
C ILE A 10 -9.78 14.40 -26.79
N ILE A 11 -10.59 13.53 -27.37
CA ILE A 11 -10.75 12.13 -26.92
C ILE A 11 -9.42 11.40 -26.95
N PHE A 12 -8.66 11.54 -28.04
CA PHE A 12 -7.33 10.94 -28.17
C PHE A 12 -6.37 11.45 -27.08
N GLY A 13 -6.38 12.76 -26.79
CA GLY A 13 -5.59 13.34 -25.70
C GLY A 13 -5.93 12.75 -24.33
N PHE A 14 -7.22 12.56 -24.03
CA PHE A 14 -7.67 11.90 -22.80
C PHE A 14 -7.20 10.45 -22.71
N ILE A 15 -7.29 9.68 -23.80
CA ILE A 15 -6.83 8.30 -23.84
C ILE A 15 -5.32 8.23 -23.56
N VAL A 16 -4.53 9.09 -24.20
CA VAL A 16 -3.08 9.17 -23.96
C VAL A 16 -2.80 9.50 -22.49
N ALA A 17 -3.48 10.47 -21.89
CA ALA A 17 -3.29 10.84 -20.50
C ALA A 17 -3.60 9.67 -19.54
N ILE A 18 -4.69 8.92 -19.78
CA ILE A 18 -5.04 7.73 -19.00
C ILE A 18 -3.97 6.65 -19.16
N LEU A 19 -3.50 6.39 -20.38
CA LEU A 19 -2.45 5.40 -20.64
C LEU A 19 -1.14 5.78 -19.93
N THR A 20 -0.72 7.05 -20.02
CA THR A 20 0.47 7.54 -19.32
C THR A 20 0.33 7.37 -17.82
N TYR A 21 -0.82 7.71 -17.23
CA TYR A 21 -1.08 7.50 -15.81
C TYR A 21 -0.95 6.03 -15.40
N CYS A 22 -1.55 5.11 -16.18
CA CYS A 22 -1.44 3.68 -15.95
C CYS A 22 0.01 3.18 -16.01
N ILE A 23 0.76 3.58 -17.03
CA ILE A 23 2.17 3.18 -17.21
C ILE A 23 3.02 3.67 -16.04
N VAL A 24 2.91 4.95 -15.67
CA VAL A 24 3.64 5.53 -14.55
C VAL A 24 3.29 4.82 -13.25
N GLY A 25 2.01 4.54 -13.01
CA GLY A 25 1.55 3.78 -11.84
C GLY A 25 2.17 2.38 -11.75
N LEU A 26 2.27 1.66 -12.87
CA LEU A 26 2.90 0.34 -12.94
C LEU A 26 4.41 0.42 -12.65
N ILE A 27 5.12 1.38 -13.25
CA ILE A 27 6.56 1.58 -13.02
C ILE A 27 6.83 1.89 -11.55
N LEU A 28 6.06 2.81 -10.95
CA LEU A 28 6.22 3.16 -9.53
C LEU A 28 5.95 1.96 -8.61
N LYS A 29 4.97 1.12 -8.95
CA LYS A 29 4.67 -0.10 -8.19
C LYS A 29 5.84 -1.09 -8.25
N ASP A 30 6.41 -1.31 -9.43
CA ASP A 30 7.57 -2.19 -9.60
C ASP A 30 8.80 -1.65 -8.86
N GLN A 31 9.09 -0.36 -8.98
CA GLN A 31 10.19 0.28 -8.25
C GLN A 31 10.04 0.16 -6.74
N ARG A 32 8.83 0.34 -6.19
CA ARG A 32 8.57 0.13 -4.75
C ARG A 32 8.78 -1.31 -4.34
N ALA A 33 8.32 -2.27 -5.13
CA ALA A 33 8.54 -3.69 -4.85
C ALA A 33 10.04 -4.05 -4.89
N LYS A 34 10.77 -3.53 -5.88
CA LYS A 34 12.22 -3.72 -6.01
C LYS A 34 12.98 -3.10 -4.83
N SER A 35 12.68 -1.84 -4.50
CA SER A 35 13.32 -1.12 -3.40
C SER A 35 13.07 -1.80 -2.05
N LEU A 36 11.83 -2.26 -1.81
CA LEU A 36 11.50 -3.03 -0.61
C LEU A 36 12.33 -4.30 -0.53
N ARG A 37 12.51 -5.02 -1.65
CA ARG A 37 13.31 -6.26 -1.69
C ARG A 37 14.80 -6.01 -1.42
N GLU A 38 15.36 -4.94 -1.98
CA GLU A 38 16.80 -4.62 -1.90
C GLU A 38 17.19 -4.03 -0.54
N HIS A 39 16.30 -3.27 0.09
CA HIS A 39 16.55 -2.57 1.34
C HIS A 39 15.67 -3.04 2.50
N ARG A 40 15.19 -4.30 2.44
CA ARG A 40 14.32 -4.85 3.47
C ARG A 40 14.97 -4.83 4.86
N LYS A 41 14.21 -4.38 5.84
CA LYS A 41 14.47 -4.57 7.27
C LYS A 41 13.17 -4.96 7.95
N GLU A 42 13.28 -5.72 9.02
CA GLU A 42 12.12 -6.17 9.80
C GLU A 42 11.97 -5.34 11.07
N VAL A 43 10.72 -5.16 11.50
CA VAL A 43 10.41 -4.52 12.78
C VAL A 43 9.03 -4.96 13.26
N GLN A 44 8.84 -4.94 14.57
CA GLN A 44 7.53 -5.12 15.17
C GLN A 44 6.69 -3.85 14.99
N ALA A 45 5.44 -4.04 14.59
CA ALA A 45 4.44 -2.99 14.51
C ALA A 45 3.27 -3.31 15.44
N ILE A 46 2.59 -2.26 15.91
CA ILE A 46 1.42 -2.38 16.78
C ILE A 46 0.19 -2.00 15.98
N VAL A 47 -0.82 -2.86 15.98
CA VAL A 47 -2.11 -2.60 15.35
C VAL A 47 -2.81 -1.46 16.06
N SER A 48 -3.20 -0.42 15.31
CA SER A 48 -3.73 0.82 15.86
C SER A 48 -5.18 1.08 15.54
N GLU A 49 -5.68 0.60 14.40
CA GLU A 49 -7.06 0.82 13.96
C GLU A 49 -7.56 -0.36 13.15
N TYR A 50 -8.87 -0.59 13.19
CA TYR A 50 -9.58 -1.58 12.40
C TYR A 50 -10.82 -0.96 11.77
N TYR A 51 -11.12 -1.32 10.52
CA TYR A 51 -12.35 -0.95 9.84
C TYR A 51 -12.70 -1.95 8.75
N SER A 52 -13.97 -2.01 8.34
CA SER A 52 -14.44 -2.87 7.26
C SER A 52 -15.21 -2.08 6.20
N ILE A 53 -15.08 -2.51 4.94
CA ILE A 53 -15.82 -1.96 3.80
C ILE A 53 -16.29 -3.15 2.96
N SER A 54 -17.61 -3.30 2.79
CA SER A 54 -18.22 -4.32 1.94
C SER A 54 -17.63 -5.73 2.17
N PHE A 55 -17.61 -6.19 3.42
CA PHE A 55 -17.03 -7.48 3.85
C PHE A 55 -15.52 -7.65 3.62
N THR A 56 -14.81 -6.59 3.23
CA THR A 56 -13.35 -6.55 3.24
C THR A 56 -12.88 -5.88 4.52
N TYR A 57 -11.96 -6.55 5.21
CA TYR A 57 -11.44 -6.09 6.48
C TYR A 57 -10.10 -5.41 6.30
N TYR A 58 -9.89 -4.33 7.03
CA TYR A 58 -8.68 -3.54 6.99
C TYR A 58 -8.22 -3.27 8.41
N TYR A 59 -6.90 -3.30 8.60
CA TYR A 59 -6.31 -2.80 9.82
C TYR A 59 -5.13 -1.90 9.48
N LYS A 60 -4.90 -0.92 10.35
CA LYS A 60 -3.72 -0.07 10.33
C LYS A 60 -2.79 -0.47 11.46
N TYR A 61 -1.51 -0.26 11.24
CA TYR A 61 -0.47 -0.48 12.23
C TYR A 61 0.52 0.66 12.23
N LYS A 62 1.20 0.84 13.37
CA LYS A 62 2.26 1.82 13.56
C LYS A 62 3.54 1.15 14.03
N PHE A 63 4.68 1.66 13.59
CA PHE A 63 6.00 1.15 13.97
C PHE A 63 7.00 2.29 14.07
N ASN A 64 8.10 2.08 14.80
CA ASN A 64 9.11 3.09 15.03
C ASN A 64 10.42 2.72 14.32
N VAL A 65 10.97 3.65 13.54
CA VAL A 65 12.29 3.56 12.94
C VAL A 65 13.07 4.80 13.33
N ASN A 66 14.19 4.63 14.04
CA ASN A 66 15.09 5.70 14.46
C ASN A 66 14.37 6.86 15.19
N GLY A 67 13.43 6.54 16.08
CA GLY A 67 12.68 7.54 16.86
C GLY A 67 11.49 8.16 16.12
N LYS A 68 11.27 7.80 14.85
CA LYS A 68 10.15 8.31 14.04
C LYS A 68 9.08 7.24 13.84
N VAL A 69 7.82 7.64 14.06
CA VAL A 69 6.67 6.77 13.86
C VAL A 69 6.24 6.76 12.40
N TYR A 70 6.01 5.56 11.88
CA TYR A 70 5.47 5.29 10.55
C TYR A 70 4.19 4.48 10.67
N TYR A 71 3.38 4.52 9.61
CA TYR A 71 2.09 3.85 9.55
C TYR A 71 2.02 3.00 8.29
N GLY A 72 1.32 1.88 8.41
CA GLY A 72 0.95 1.00 7.31
C GLY A 72 -0.47 0.50 7.47
N SER A 73 -0.96 -0.18 6.44
CA SER A 73 -2.29 -0.79 6.44
C SER A 73 -2.29 -2.05 5.60
N GLU A 74 -3.08 -3.04 5.99
CA GLU A 74 -3.22 -4.30 5.27
C GLU A 74 -4.69 -4.64 5.11
N LYS A 75 -5.01 -5.40 4.06
CA LYS A 75 -6.36 -5.91 3.81
C LYS A 75 -6.44 -7.42 4.06
N ARG A 76 -7.57 -7.88 4.56
CA ARG A 76 -7.89 -9.29 4.79
C ARG A 76 -9.30 -9.61 4.29
N GLN A 77 -9.46 -10.84 3.79
CA GLN A 77 -10.74 -11.33 3.27
C GLN A 77 -11.63 -11.90 4.37
N HIS A 78 -11.04 -12.36 5.48
CA HIS A 78 -11.78 -12.90 6.61
C HIS A 78 -11.44 -12.16 7.89
N GLU A 79 -12.47 -11.94 8.72
CA GLU A 79 -12.34 -11.23 10.00
C GLU A 79 -11.40 -11.95 10.96
N LYS A 80 -11.45 -13.28 10.99
CA LYS A 80 -10.57 -14.11 11.83
C LYS A 80 -9.07 -13.96 11.52
N ASP A 81 -8.73 -13.45 10.34
CA ASP A 81 -7.34 -13.23 9.92
C ASP A 81 -6.86 -11.80 10.22
N VAL A 82 -7.71 -11.01 10.91
CA VAL A 82 -7.44 -9.63 11.31
C VAL A 82 -6.92 -9.64 12.74
N PRO A 83 -5.71 -9.10 13.00
CA PRO A 83 -5.21 -8.95 14.35
C PRO A 83 -6.04 -7.93 15.13
N ALA A 84 -6.15 -8.13 16.44
CA ALA A 84 -6.85 -7.22 17.33
C ALA A 84 -6.06 -5.91 17.50
N MET A 85 -6.76 -4.84 17.90
CA MET A 85 -6.09 -3.58 18.23
C MET A 85 -5.17 -3.78 19.43
N GLY A 86 -3.92 -3.33 19.32
CA GLY A 86 -2.87 -3.55 20.32
C GLY A 86 -1.99 -4.76 20.03
N ASP A 87 -2.38 -5.66 19.13
CA ASP A 87 -1.55 -6.80 18.75
C ASP A 87 -0.24 -6.37 18.11
N THR A 88 0.79 -7.19 18.33
CA THR A 88 2.10 -7.00 17.72
C THR A 88 2.23 -7.90 16.50
N ILE A 89 2.50 -7.29 15.35
CA ILE A 89 2.71 -7.98 14.08
C ILE A 89 4.14 -7.75 13.60
N LEU A 90 4.65 -8.68 12.80
CA LEU A 90 5.94 -8.52 12.14
C LEU A 90 5.74 -7.94 10.75
N ILE A 91 6.44 -6.84 10.47
CA ILE A 91 6.44 -6.22 9.17
C ILE A 91 7.87 -6.19 8.62
N GLU A 92 7.97 -6.06 7.30
CA GLU A 92 9.18 -5.56 6.66
C GLU A 92 8.94 -4.16 6.09
N TYR A 93 9.98 -3.34 6.11
CA TYR A 93 10.00 -2.00 5.55
C TYR A 93 11.28 -1.76 4.76
N ASP A 94 11.22 -0.80 3.84
CA ASP A 94 12.36 -0.32 3.08
C ASP A 94 13.19 0.66 3.93
N ALA A 95 14.45 0.32 4.20
CA ALA A 95 15.33 1.12 5.04
C ALA A 95 15.58 2.54 4.50
N LEU A 96 15.48 2.75 3.18
CA LEU A 96 15.61 4.06 2.55
C LEU A 96 14.29 4.84 2.58
N SER A 97 13.16 4.13 2.61
CA SER A 97 11.82 4.73 2.62
C SER A 97 10.83 3.92 3.46
N PRO A 98 10.81 4.07 4.79
CA PRO A 98 10.00 3.21 5.66
C PRO A 98 8.47 3.28 5.41
N LYS A 99 7.98 4.28 4.66
CA LYS A 99 6.59 4.31 4.17
C LYS A 99 6.25 3.17 3.20
N ASN A 100 7.26 2.54 2.63
CA ASN A 100 7.14 1.32 1.84
C ASN A 100 7.34 0.13 2.78
N ASN A 101 6.25 -0.51 3.15
CA ASN A 101 6.22 -1.60 4.12
C ASN A 101 5.12 -2.60 3.78
N ARG A 102 5.22 -3.82 4.33
CA ARG A 102 4.17 -4.83 4.27
C ARG A 102 4.26 -5.77 5.47
N VAL A 103 3.14 -6.42 5.77
CA VAL A 103 3.06 -7.42 6.84
C VAL A 103 3.66 -8.74 6.34
N ILE A 104 4.51 -9.37 7.16
CA ILE A 104 5.12 -10.67 6.85
C ILE A 104 4.60 -11.78 7.78
N SER A 105 4.27 -11.47 9.03
CA SER A 105 3.57 -12.40 9.91
C SER A 105 2.67 -11.67 10.90
N ILE A 106 1.57 -12.33 11.27
CA ILE A 106 0.70 -11.93 12.37
C ILE A 106 1.02 -12.90 13.50
N ASN A 107 1.46 -12.39 14.65
CA ASN A 107 1.64 -13.21 15.83
C ASN A 107 0.36 -13.06 16.67
N TYR A 108 -0.42 -14.12 16.76
CA TYR A 108 -1.58 -14.17 17.64
C TYR A 108 -1.04 -14.38 19.05
N ASN A 109 -1.26 -13.44 19.96
CA ASN A 109 -1.06 -13.71 21.38
C ASN A 109 -2.30 -14.48 21.85
N ASP A 110 -2.17 -15.80 22.00
CA ASP A 110 -3.16 -16.66 22.66
C ASP A 110 -3.30 -16.32 24.15
#